data_AF-A0ABD5VHF2-F1
#
_entry.id   AF-A0ABD5VHF2-F1
#
_cell.length_a   1.000
_cell.length_b   1.000
_cell.length_c   1.000
_cell.angle_alpha   90.00
_cell.angle_beta   90.00
_cell.angle_gamma   90.00
#
_symmetry.space_group_name_H-M   'P 1'
#
loop_
_entity.id
_entity.type
_entity.pdbx_description
1 polymer ?
#
loop_
_entity_poly.entity_id
_entity_poly.type
_entity_poly.pdbx_seq_one_letter_code
_entity_poly.pdbx_strand_id
1 'polypeptide(L)'
;MSAESSPEVTSDPQSRTRSGGVRAVVASRRDRRLLAAAGALLATAAVTALRVLHNVPFDPLAVGPGVLRGVAVLGAFAVAVALAAVGLDHDAASVRVGCLFAAAFGALGTVADGAALPATLAVPAGGALALAGALGVPSTYREARVRVVAAVLVAAVALSLGSTTGVLPAGLREAGSVAALAALSLLVVRLRGDRVALGAGIGVGAAVLWATAAAPYVAGSALLVGFGVVGGPHVLVATAAGGVVAATVAGVRRGALALAAGALVLAAAGVPATPAAAAAVVLGALLVASDADSLGQAEPADATDAATEVSA
;
A
#
# COMPACT_ATOMS: atom_id res chain seq x y z
N MET A 1 60.93 33.62 -9.63
CA MET A 1 59.68 34.41 -9.67
C MET A 1 58.83 33.84 -10.78
N SER A 2 58.01 32.84 -10.46
CA SER A 2 57.01 32.28 -11.38
C SER A 2 55.67 32.45 -10.68
N ALA A 3 54.77 33.20 -11.31
CA ALA A 3 53.44 33.49 -10.78
C ALA A 3 52.47 32.39 -11.22
N GLU A 4 51.96 31.62 -10.27
CA GLU A 4 50.82 30.72 -10.47
C GLU A 4 49.56 31.55 -10.72
N SER A 5 49.00 31.46 -11.93
CA SER A 5 47.67 31.96 -12.21
C SER A 5 46.64 30.93 -11.76
N SER A 6 46.01 31.14 -10.61
CA SER A 6 44.85 30.36 -10.19
C SER A 6 43.69 30.59 -11.16
N PRO A 7 43.08 29.53 -11.74
CA PRO A 7 41.92 29.68 -12.60
C PRO A 7 40.74 30.18 -11.76
N GLU A 8 40.24 31.36 -12.12
CA GLU A 8 39.04 31.96 -11.56
C GLU A 8 37.84 31.10 -11.98
N VAL A 9 37.39 30.23 -11.08
CA VAL A 9 36.18 29.42 -11.27
C VAL A 9 34.96 30.34 -11.22
N THR A 10 34.62 30.90 -12.38
CA THR A 10 33.37 31.62 -12.62
C THR A 10 32.21 30.66 -12.37
N SER A 11 31.68 30.68 -11.15
CA SER A 11 30.53 29.88 -10.76
C SER A 11 29.29 30.46 -11.43
N ASP A 12 28.86 29.79 -12.51
CA ASP A 12 27.75 30.20 -13.35
C ASP A 12 26.45 30.35 -12.52
N PRO A 13 25.94 31.57 -12.30
CA PRO A 13 24.77 31.83 -11.45
C PRO A 13 23.50 31.13 -11.97
N GLN A 14 23.46 30.75 -13.25
CA GLN A 14 22.31 30.03 -13.84
C GLN A 14 22.15 28.61 -13.30
N SER A 15 23.23 27.97 -12.85
CA SER A 15 23.21 26.63 -12.26
C SER A 15 22.43 26.57 -10.93
N ARG A 16 22.50 27.64 -10.12
CA ARG A 16 21.80 27.75 -8.83
C ARG A 16 20.29 27.95 -9.00
N THR A 17 19.85 28.67 -10.03
CA THR A 17 18.42 28.89 -10.30
C THR A 17 17.72 27.64 -10.85
N ARG A 18 18.40 26.82 -11.67
CA ARG A 18 17.80 25.59 -12.20
C ARG A 18 17.62 24.50 -11.14
N SER A 19 18.56 24.38 -10.20
CA SER A 19 18.49 23.38 -9.13
C SER A 19 17.36 23.67 -8.12
N GLY A 20 17.03 24.94 -7.87
CA GLY A 20 15.90 25.33 -7.02
C GLY A 20 14.54 24.94 -7.61
N GLY A 21 14.33 25.17 -8.92
CA GLY A 21 13.06 24.86 -9.59
C GLY A 21 12.73 23.36 -9.60
N VAL A 22 13.71 22.50 -9.86
CA VAL A 22 13.51 21.04 -9.89
C VAL A 22 13.12 20.51 -8.50
N ARG A 23 13.78 20.99 -7.43
CA ARG A 23 13.46 20.58 -6.04
C ARG A 23 12.04 20.97 -5.63
N ALA A 24 11.58 22.17 -6.00
CA ALA A 24 10.23 22.63 -5.70
C ALA A 24 9.14 21.78 -6.39
N VAL A 25 9.37 21.38 -7.65
CA VAL A 25 8.43 20.52 -8.40
C VAL A 25 8.35 19.12 -7.80
N VAL A 26 9.49 18.53 -7.39
CA VAL A 26 9.53 17.20 -6.76
C VAL A 26 8.84 17.20 -5.39
N ALA A 27 9.06 18.23 -4.57
CA ALA A 27 8.37 18.40 -3.29
C ALA A 27 6.85 18.49 -3.49
N SER A 28 6.38 19.33 -4.42
CA SER A 28 4.96 19.48 -4.74
C SER A 28 4.28 18.18 -5.23
N ARG A 29 5.01 17.33 -5.95
CA ARG A 29 4.52 16.01 -6.40
C ARG A 29 4.38 15.04 -5.23
N ARG A 30 5.40 14.98 -4.36
CA ARG A 30 5.39 14.15 -3.16
C ARG A 30 4.23 14.51 -2.24
N ASP A 31 4.01 15.80 -2.01
CA ASP A 31 2.91 16.27 -1.15
C ASP A 31 1.54 15.88 -1.71
N ARG A 32 1.34 16.05 -3.02
CA ARG A 32 0.10 15.63 -3.70
C ARG A 32 -0.16 14.13 -3.59
N ARG A 33 0.86 13.29 -3.77
CA ARG A 33 0.73 11.83 -3.59
C ARG A 33 0.35 11.47 -2.15
N LEU A 34 0.99 12.09 -1.17
CA LEU A 34 0.70 11.84 0.24
C LEU A 34 -0.71 12.29 0.63
N LEU A 35 -1.16 13.44 0.12
CA LEU A 35 -2.53 13.91 0.33
C LEU A 35 -3.56 12.96 -0.30
N ALA A 36 -3.30 12.48 -1.52
CA ALA A 36 -4.18 11.51 -2.18
C ALA A 36 -4.21 10.17 -1.43
N ALA A 37 -3.06 9.67 -0.98
CA ALA A 37 -2.96 8.46 -0.16
C ALA A 37 -3.67 8.61 1.19
N ALA A 38 -3.52 9.76 1.85
CA ALA A 38 -4.19 10.08 3.10
C ALA A 38 -5.72 10.17 2.93
N GLY A 39 -6.18 10.80 1.84
CA GLY A 39 -7.61 10.86 1.49
C GLY A 39 -8.20 9.47 1.24
N ALA A 40 -7.48 8.63 0.47
CA ALA A 40 -7.89 7.24 0.25
C ALA A 40 -7.91 6.42 1.55
N LEU A 41 -6.90 6.60 2.42
CA LEU A 41 -6.84 5.96 3.74
C LEU A 41 -8.03 6.38 4.62
N LEU A 42 -8.32 7.67 4.72
CA LEU A 42 -9.44 8.18 5.49
C LEU A 42 -10.76 7.60 4.98
N ALA A 43 -10.93 7.55 3.66
CA ALA A 43 -12.14 7.03 3.05
C ALA A 43 -12.30 5.51 3.26
N THR A 44 -11.24 4.71 3.10
CA THR A 44 -11.29 3.27 3.34
C THR A 44 -11.50 2.96 4.82
N ALA A 45 -10.81 3.68 5.72
CA ALA A 45 -11.01 3.55 7.15
C ALA A 45 -12.44 3.91 7.57
N ALA A 46 -13.03 4.97 7.00
CA ALA A 46 -14.41 5.36 7.27
C ALA A 46 -15.42 4.30 6.80
N VAL A 47 -15.25 3.75 5.59
CA VAL A 47 -16.10 2.65 5.08
C VAL A 47 -16.01 1.44 6.00
N THR A 48 -14.81 1.04 6.41
CA THR A 48 -14.59 -0.12 7.28
C THR A 48 -15.15 0.12 8.68
N ALA A 49 -14.94 1.30 9.25
CA ALA A 49 -15.52 1.66 10.55
C ALA A 49 -17.05 1.63 10.50
N LEU A 50 -17.68 2.20 9.48
CA LEU A 50 -19.13 2.16 9.32
C LEU A 50 -19.67 0.75 9.17
N ARG A 51 -18.98 -0.13 8.43
CA ARG A 51 -19.34 -1.55 8.34
C ARG A 51 -19.28 -2.23 9.70
N VAL A 52 -18.21 -2.02 10.47
CA VAL A 52 -18.08 -2.57 11.81
C VAL A 52 -19.20 -2.05 12.70
N LEU A 53 -19.39 -0.73 12.79
CA LEU A 53 -20.39 -0.09 13.65
C LEU A 53 -21.82 -0.55 13.32
N HIS A 54 -22.16 -0.70 12.04
CA HIS A 54 -23.49 -1.13 11.62
C HIS A 54 -23.79 -2.60 11.92
N ASN A 55 -22.78 -3.41 12.22
CA ASN A 55 -22.94 -4.83 12.55
C ASN A 55 -22.68 -5.13 14.02
N VAL A 56 -22.52 -4.10 14.85
CA VAL A 56 -22.48 -4.27 16.30
C VAL A 56 -23.89 -4.59 16.78
N PRO A 57 -24.08 -5.57 17.71
CA PRO A 57 -25.41 -6.04 18.11
C PRO A 57 -26.29 -4.96 18.77
N PHE A 58 -25.68 -3.91 19.32
CA PHE A 58 -26.36 -2.70 19.73
C PHE A 58 -26.24 -1.71 18.58
N ASP A 59 -27.29 -1.54 17.77
CA ASP A 59 -27.29 -0.63 16.61
C ASP A 59 -27.02 0.82 17.08
N PRO A 60 -25.77 1.30 17.05
CA PRO A 60 -25.42 2.58 17.64
C PRO A 60 -25.73 3.73 16.67
N LEU A 61 -26.01 3.40 15.41
CA LEU A 61 -26.10 4.30 14.28
C LEU A 61 -27.16 3.74 13.32
N ALA A 62 -28.41 4.18 13.51
CA ALA A 62 -29.51 3.93 12.58
C ALA A 62 -29.28 4.68 11.26
N VAL A 63 -28.32 4.20 10.46
CA VAL A 63 -27.90 4.78 9.19
C VAL A 63 -28.64 4.09 8.07
N GLY A 64 -29.35 4.88 7.25
CA GLY A 64 -30.09 4.34 6.12
C GLY A 64 -29.18 3.66 5.09
N PRO A 65 -29.67 2.62 4.37
CA PRO A 65 -28.87 1.87 3.40
C PRO A 65 -28.31 2.74 2.27
N GLY A 66 -29.00 3.82 1.92
CA GLY A 66 -28.52 4.80 0.94
C GLY A 66 -27.24 5.52 1.36
N VAL A 67 -27.09 5.83 2.65
CA VAL A 67 -25.87 6.48 3.19
C VAL A 67 -24.70 5.50 3.15
N LEU A 68 -24.90 4.25 3.58
CA LEU A 68 -23.86 3.21 3.51
C LEU A 68 -23.37 2.99 2.07
N ARG A 69 -24.31 2.93 1.11
CA ARG A 69 -23.98 2.85 -0.32
C ARG A 69 -23.24 4.10 -0.79
N GLY A 70 -23.71 5.29 -0.42
CA GLY A 70 -23.07 6.56 -0.77
C GLY A 70 -21.63 6.66 -0.28
N VAL A 71 -21.36 6.29 0.98
CA VAL A 71 -20.01 6.26 1.54
C VAL A 71 -19.14 5.21 0.83
N ALA A 72 -19.67 4.02 0.54
CA ALA A 72 -18.93 3.01 -0.20
C ALA A 72 -18.51 3.48 -1.60
N VAL A 73 -19.43 4.15 -2.31
CA VAL A 73 -19.15 4.74 -3.64
C VAL A 73 -18.11 5.86 -3.53
N LEU A 74 -18.28 6.78 -2.57
CA LEU A 74 -17.32 7.86 -2.35
C LEU A 74 -15.92 7.31 -2.02
N GLY A 75 -15.86 6.27 -1.18
CA GLY A 75 -14.61 5.57 -0.85
C GLY A 75 -13.97 4.93 -2.07
N ALA A 76 -14.75 4.26 -2.93
CA ALA A 76 -14.25 3.71 -4.18
C ALA A 76 -13.65 4.79 -5.10
N PHE A 77 -14.32 5.93 -5.25
CA PHE A 77 -13.80 7.05 -6.03
C PHE A 77 -12.55 7.67 -5.41
N ALA A 78 -12.49 7.84 -4.09
CA ALA A 78 -11.30 8.37 -3.41
C ALA A 78 -10.07 7.47 -3.67
N VAL A 79 -10.24 6.15 -3.58
CA VAL A 79 -9.19 5.17 -3.89
C VAL A 79 -8.81 5.21 -5.37
N ALA A 80 -9.78 5.29 -6.28
CA ALA A 80 -9.52 5.37 -7.71
C ALA A 80 -8.74 6.65 -8.08
N VAL A 81 -9.12 7.79 -7.52
CA VAL A 81 -8.40 9.07 -7.70
C VAL A 81 -6.97 8.96 -7.15
N ALA A 82 -6.77 8.33 -5.99
CA ALA A 82 -5.43 8.13 -5.44
C ALA A 82 -4.57 7.21 -6.31
N LEU A 83 -5.12 6.10 -6.81
CA LEU A 83 -4.44 5.23 -7.78
C LEU A 83 -4.08 5.97 -9.07
N ALA A 84 -5.02 6.74 -9.62
CA ALA A 84 -4.78 7.53 -10.83
C ALA A 84 -3.67 8.57 -10.59
N ALA A 85 -3.69 9.27 -9.46
CA ALA A 85 -2.64 10.23 -9.08
C ALA A 85 -1.27 9.56 -8.95
N VAL A 86 -1.19 8.39 -8.29
CA VAL A 86 0.04 7.61 -8.18
C VAL A 86 0.53 7.15 -9.56
N GLY A 87 -0.37 6.63 -10.40
CA GLY A 87 -0.04 6.16 -11.74
C GLY A 87 0.44 7.28 -12.67
N LEU A 88 -0.23 8.43 -12.68
CA LEU A 88 0.10 9.56 -13.56
C LEU A 88 1.42 10.23 -13.20
N ASP A 89 1.83 10.16 -11.94
CA ASP A 89 3.10 10.73 -11.50
C ASP A 89 4.28 9.75 -11.63
N HIS A 90 4.03 8.49 -12.03
CA HIS A 90 5.06 7.48 -12.23
C HIS A 90 5.56 7.46 -13.68
N ASP A 91 6.88 7.44 -13.87
CA ASP A 91 7.48 7.48 -15.21
C ASP A 91 7.29 6.17 -15.98
N ALA A 92 7.40 5.03 -15.30
CA ALA A 92 7.16 3.70 -15.89
C ALA A 92 5.74 3.55 -16.45
N ALA A 93 5.65 3.27 -17.76
CA ALA A 93 4.37 3.08 -18.46
C ALA A 93 3.53 1.92 -17.88
N SER A 94 4.17 0.84 -17.44
CA SER A 94 3.51 -0.30 -16.79
C SER A 94 2.80 0.09 -15.50
N VAL A 95 3.43 0.90 -14.64
CA VAL A 95 2.82 1.41 -13.40
C VAL A 95 1.63 2.29 -13.70
N ARG A 96 1.79 3.21 -14.65
CA ARG A 96 0.74 4.13 -15.06
C ARG A 96 -0.49 3.41 -15.61
N VAL A 97 -0.29 2.51 -16.59
CA VAL A 97 -1.37 1.73 -17.19
C VAL A 97 -2.04 0.84 -16.15
N GLY A 98 -1.25 0.12 -15.34
CA GLY A 98 -1.79 -0.77 -14.31
C GLY A 98 -2.62 -0.03 -13.25
N CYS A 99 -2.15 1.13 -12.77
CA CYS A 99 -2.87 1.96 -11.81
C CYS A 99 -4.16 2.54 -12.42
N LEU A 100 -4.11 3.06 -13.65
CA LEU A 100 -5.29 3.61 -14.32
C LEU A 100 -6.35 2.53 -14.60
N PHE A 101 -5.91 1.32 -14.95
CA PHE A 101 -6.81 0.18 -15.16
C PHE A 101 -7.48 -0.23 -13.85
N ALA A 102 -6.70 -0.40 -12.77
CA ALA A 102 -7.23 -0.73 -11.44
C ALA A 102 -8.15 0.38 -10.89
N ALA A 103 -7.81 1.66 -11.12
CA ALA A 103 -8.64 2.81 -10.74
C ALA A 103 -9.99 2.81 -11.46
N ALA A 104 -9.98 2.75 -12.80
CA ALA A 104 -11.18 2.82 -13.62
C ALA A 104 -12.11 1.64 -13.35
N PHE A 105 -11.59 0.41 -13.40
CA PHE A 105 -12.41 -0.78 -13.21
C PHE A 105 -12.78 -1.03 -11.75
N GLY A 106 -11.92 -0.63 -10.80
CA GLY A 106 -12.24 -0.66 -9.37
C GLY A 106 -13.43 0.26 -9.04
N ALA A 107 -13.45 1.48 -9.58
CA ALA A 107 -14.60 2.38 -9.44
C ALA A 107 -15.83 1.86 -10.19
N LEU A 108 -15.71 1.49 -11.46
CA LEU A 108 -16.83 0.99 -12.27
C LEU A 108 -17.49 -0.23 -11.65
N GLY A 109 -16.71 -1.21 -11.18
CA GLY A 109 -17.21 -2.41 -10.52
C GLY A 109 -17.95 -2.15 -9.20
N THR A 110 -17.85 -0.93 -8.65
CA THR A 110 -18.59 -0.55 -7.42
C THR A 110 -19.91 0.16 -7.71
N VAL A 111 -20.03 0.81 -8.87
CA VAL A 111 -21.23 1.56 -9.25
C VAL A 111 -22.12 0.81 -10.22
N ALA A 112 -21.57 -0.09 -11.03
CA ALA A 112 -22.27 -0.81 -12.09
C ALA A 112 -22.09 -2.32 -11.95
N ASP A 113 -23.18 -3.05 -11.70
CA ASP A 113 -23.15 -4.51 -11.53
C ASP A 113 -22.65 -5.22 -12.80
N GLY A 114 -22.95 -4.68 -13.98
CA GLY A 114 -22.44 -5.19 -15.26
C GLY A 114 -20.91 -5.08 -15.43
N ALA A 115 -20.26 -4.24 -14.62
CA ALA A 115 -18.80 -4.09 -14.62
C ALA A 115 -18.10 -4.99 -13.59
N ALA A 116 -18.84 -5.79 -12.80
CA ALA A 116 -18.25 -6.66 -11.77
C ALA A 116 -17.26 -7.67 -12.37
N LEU A 117 -17.63 -8.35 -13.47
CA LEU A 117 -16.75 -9.33 -14.13
C LEU A 117 -15.48 -8.68 -14.73
N PRO A 118 -15.58 -7.59 -15.53
CA PRO A 118 -14.40 -6.85 -15.94
C PRO A 118 -13.52 -6.41 -14.77
N ALA A 119 -14.11 -5.91 -13.67
CA ALA A 119 -13.37 -5.46 -12.51
C ALA A 119 -12.61 -6.60 -11.81
N THR A 120 -13.20 -7.79 -11.71
CA THR A 120 -12.56 -8.98 -11.15
C THR A 120 -11.27 -9.36 -11.88
N LEU A 121 -11.20 -9.14 -13.19
CA LEU A 121 -9.98 -9.42 -13.97
C LEU A 121 -9.05 -8.21 -14.00
N ALA A 122 -9.62 -7.03 -14.22
CA ALA A 122 -8.87 -5.81 -14.45
C ALA A 122 -8.12 -5.31 -13.21
N VAL A 123 -8.72 -5.37 -12.02
CA VAL A 123 -8.09 -4.88 -10.79
C VAL A 123 -6.85 -5.71 -10.42
N PRO A 124 -6.90 -7.06 -10.34
CA PRO A 124 -5.70 -7.83 -10.06
C PRO A 124 -4.69 -7.79 -11.21
N ALA A 125 -5.12 -7.82 -12.48
CA ALA A 125 -4.18 -7.73 -13.60
C ALA A 125 -3.47 -6.37 -13.66
N GLY A 126 -4.21 -5.28 -13.49
CA GLY A 126 -3.67 -3.93 -13.42
C GLY A 126 -2.76 -3.74 -12.20
N GLY A 127 -3.17 -4.26 -11.03
CA GLY A 127 -2.35 -4.27 -9.83
C GLY A 127 -1.05 -5.08 -10.00
N ALA A 128 -1.12 -6.25 -10.64
CA ALA A 128 0.04 -7.07 -10.96
C ALA A 128 1.01 -6.34 -11.88
N LEU A 129 0.49 -5.74 -12.96
CA LEU A 129 1.28 -4.96 -13.91
C LEU A 129 1.94 -3.76 -13.23
N ALA A 130 1.20 -3.05 -12.37
CA ALA A 130 1.73 -1.91 -11.65
C ALA A 130 2.81 -2.31 -10.65
N LEU A 131 2.59 -3.36 -9.86
CA LEU A 131 3.56 -3.86 -8.89
C LEU A 131 4.80 -4.44 -9.58
N ALA A 132 4.65 -5.15 -10.70
CA ALA A 132 5.77 -5.65 -11.49
C ALA A 132 6.60 -4.49 -12.07
N GLY A 133 5.94 -3.44 -12.56
CA GLY A 133 6.58 -2.23 -13.06
C GLY A 133 7.31 -1.43 -11.96
N ALA A 134 6.73 -1.36 -10.77
CA ALA A 134 7.29 -0.63 -9.64
C ALA A 134 8.46 -1.36 -8.98
N LEU A 135 8.43 -2.70 -8.93
CA LEU A 135 9.45 -3.51 -8.25
C LEU A 135 10.62 -3.94 -9.15
N GLY A 136 10.45 -3.90 -10.48
CA GLY A 136 11.50 -4.28 -11.43
C GLY A 136 12.01 -5.72 -11.25
N VAL A 137 13.25 -5.96 -11.72
CA VAL A 137 13.96 -7.24 -11.56
C VAL A 137 14.70 -7.22 -10.22
N PRO A 138 14.44 -8.16 -9.29
CA PRO A 138 15.10 -8.16 -8.00
C PRO A 138 16.60 -8.47 -8.17
N SER A 139 17.43 -7.58 -7.64
CA SER A 139 18.88 -7.72 -7.54
C SER A 139 19.31 -8.30 -6.20
N THR A 140 18.48 -8.11 -5.16
CA THR A 140 18.75 -8.59 -3.81
C THR A 140 17.70 -9.58 -3.31
N TYR A 141 18.10 -10.44 -2.37
CA TYR A 141 17.17 -11.35 -1.68
C TYR A 141 16.01 -10.61 -1.00
N ARG A 142 16.26 -9.38 -0.55
CA ARG A 142 15.27 -8.53 0.08
C ARG A 142 14.23 -8.02 -0.92
N GLU A 143 14.65 -7.55 -2.08
CA GLU A 143 13.73 -7.18 -3.17
C GLU A 143 12.89 -8.38 -3.60
N ALA A 144 13.50 -9.57 -3.71
CA ALA A 144 12.78 -10.80 -4.00
C ALA A 144 11.67 -11.07 -2.97
N ARG A 145 11.95 -10.93 -1.66
CA ARG A 145 10.93 -11.08 -0.61
C ARG A 145 9.78 -10.07 -0.76
N VAL A 146 10.07 -8.80 -1.04
CA VAL A 146 9.03 -7.78 -1.27
C VAL A 146 8.16 -8.13 -2.47
N ARG A 147 8.79 -8.64 -3.55
CA ARG A 147 8.09 -9.13 -4.74
C ARG A 147 7.20 -10.33 -4.45
N VAL A 148 7.64 -11.27 -3.60
CA VAL A 148 6.79 -12.37 -3.14
C VAL A 148 5.57 -11.83 -2.39
N VAL A 149 5.73 -10.88 -1.46
CA VAL A 149 4.60 -10.28 -0.73
C VAL A 149 3.61 -9.62 -1.70
N ALA A 150 4.11 -8.85 -2.66
CA ALA A 150 3.28 -8.23 -3.69
C ALA A 150 2.53 -9.26 -4.54
N ALA A 151 3.20 -10.34 -4.96
CA ALA A 151 2.59 -11.42 -5.71
C ALA A 151 1.50 -12.15 -4.92
N VAL A 152 1.73 -12.41 -3.62
CA VAL A 152 0.74 -13.02 -2.73
C VAL A 152 -0.47 -12.10 -2.53
N LEU A 153 -0.28 -10.78 -2.39
CA LEU A 153 -1.39 -9.82 -2.33
C LEU A 153 -2.23 -9.82 -3.61
N VAL A 154 -1.59 -9.82 -4.78
CA VAL A 154 -2.30 -9.90 -6.07
C VAL A 154 -3.07 -11.21 -6.19
N ALA A 155 -2.47 -12.33 -5.81
CA ALA A 155 -3.12 -13.64 -5.80
C ALA A 155 -4.33 -13.63 -4.84
N ALA A 156 -4.18 -13.04 -3.65
CA ALA A 156 -5.27 -12.89 -2.69
C ALA A 156 -6.44 -12.08 -3.29
N VAL A 157 -6.16 -10.96 -3.95
CA VAL A 157 -7.16 -10.15 -4.66
C VAL A 157 -7.87 -10.97 -5.73
N ALA A 158 -7.13 -11.69 -6.59
CA ALA A 158 -7.71 -12.49 -7.66
C ALA A 158 -8.60 -13.62 -7.13
N LEU A 159 -8.15 -14.34 -6.09
CA LEU A 159 -8.92 -15.43 -5.48
C LEU A 159 -10.18 -14.91 -4.77
N SER A 160 -10.05 -13.83 -3.99
CA SER A 160 -11.18 -13.23 -3.27
C SER A 160 -12.21 -12.62 -4.22
N LEU A 161 -11.79 -11.81 -5.20
CA LEU A 161 -12.72 -11.24 -6.18
C LEU A 161 -13.33 -12.32 -7.07
N GLY A 162 -12.51 -13.22 -7.61
CA GLY A 162 -12.97 -14.28 -8.50
C GLY A 162 -14.01 -15.19 -7.86
N SER A 163 -13.82 -15.54 -6.59
CA SER A 163 -14.81 -16.32 -5.83
C SER A 163 -16.08 -15.51 -5.52
N THR A 164 -15.96 -14.22 -5.21
CA THR A 164 -17.14 -13.38 -4.94
C THR A 164 -18.00 -13.10 -6.17
N THR A 165 -17.42 -13.04 -7.37
CA THR A 165 -18.15 -12.82 -8.62
C THR A 165 -18.56 -14.12 -9.31
N GLY A 166 -18.31 -15.28 -8.70
CA GLY A 166 -18.68 -16.59 -9.25
C GLY A 166 -17.82 -17.06 -10.42
N VAL A 167 -16.70 -16.39 -10.71
CA VAL A 167 -15.73 -16.82 -11.73
C VAL A 167 -14.92 -18.02 -11.24
N LEU A 168 -14.66 -18.06 -9.93
CA LEU A 168 -13.96 -19.14 -9.25
C LEU A 168 -14.88 -19.84 -8.24
N PRO A 169 -14.59 -21.09 -7.86
CA PRO A 169 -15.34 -21.80 -6.83
C PRO A 169 -15.36 -21.05 -5.50
N ALA A 170 -16.48 -21.10 -4.78
CA ALA A 170 -16.66 -20.40 -3.50
C ALA A 170 -15.61 -20.79 -2.44
N GLY A 171 -15.12 -22.04 -2.46
CA GLY A 171 -14.06 -22.51 -1.54
C GLY A 171 -12.73 -21.76 -1.68
N LEU A 172 -12.46 -21.09 -2.81
CA LEU A 172 -11.24 -20.30 -2.99
C LEU A 172 -11.28 -18.95 -2.27
N ARG A 173 -12.44 -18.53 -1.73
CA ARG A 173 -12.56 -17.31 -0.93
C ARG A 173 -11.74 -17.39 0.36
N GLU A 174 -11.78 -18.54 1.02
CA GLU A 174 -10.98 -18.82 2.22
C GLU A 174 -9.48 -18.77 1.91
N ALA A 175 -9.06 -19.40 0.81
CA ALA A 175 -7.67 -19.35 0.35
C ALA A 175 -7.22 -17.90 0.07
N GLY A 176 -8.07 -17.07 -0.56
CA GLY A 176 -7.80 -15.64 -0.76
C GLY A 176 -7.67 -14.87 0.56
N SER A 177 -8.52 -15.15 1.55
CA SER A 177 -8.45 -14.57 2.89
C SER A 177 -7.15 -14.95 3.62
N VAL A 178 -6.77 -16.22 3.58
CA VAL A 178 -5.51 -16.71 4.18
C VAL A 178 -4.30 -16.08 3.48
N ALA A 179 -4.31 -16.00 2.15
CA ALA A 179 -3.24 -15.35 1.38
C ALA A 179 -3.12 -13.86 1.71
N ALA A 180 -4.23 -13.14 1.83
CA ALA A 180 -4.23 -11.73 2.23
C ALA A 180 -3.60 -11.55 3.62
N LEU A 181 -4.07 -12.29 4.62
CA LEU A 181 -3.55 -12.21 5.98
C LEU A 181 -2.07 -12.60 6.04
N ALA A 182 -1.66 -13.66 5.34
CA ALA A 182 -0.26 -14.07 5.26
C ALA A 182 0.62 -12.96 4.68
N ALA A 183 0.18 -12.29 3.61
CA ALA A 183 0.92 -11.17 3.05
C ALA A 183 1.02 -9.97 4.00
N LEU A 184 -0.04 -9.68 4.76
CA LEU A 184 -0.03 -8.64 5.80
C LEU A 184 0.93 -9.00 6.94
N SER A 185 0.99 -10.26 7.37
CA SER A 185 1.96 -10.73 8.37
C SER A 185 3.39 -10.57 7.86
N LEU A 186 3.62 -10.83 6.57
CA LEU A 186 4.93 -10.69 5.92
C LEU A 186 5.37 -9.23 5.73
N LEU A 187 4.52 -8.22 6.01
CA LEU A 187 4.96 -6.82 6.08
C LEU A 187 6.06 -6.61 7.12
N VAL A 188 6.22 -7.53 8.08
CA VAL A 188 7.32 -7.51 9.05
C VAL A 188 8.70 -7.52 8.38
N VAL A 189 8.82 -8.05 7.15
CA VAL A 189 10.07 -8.03 6.36
C VAL A 189 10.58 -6.60 6.11
N ARG A 190 9.71 -5.59 6.25
CA ARG A 190 10.07 -4.17 6.07
C ARG A 190 10.75 -3.52 7.29
N LEU A 191 10.90 -4.22 8.42
CA LEU A 191 11.36 -3.60 9.68
C LEU A 191 12.82 -3.11 9.68
N ARG A 192 13.70 -3.57 8.77
CA ARG A 192 15.14 -3.18 8.73
C ARG A 192 15.85 -3.29 10.11
N GLY A 193 15.43 -4.21 10.98
CA GLY A 193 16.01 -4.37 12.33
C GLY A 193 15.46 -3.43 13.41
N ASP A 194 14.38 -2.68 13.13
CA ASP A 194 13.73 -1.82 14.10
C ASP A 194 13.04 -2.63 15.23
N ARG A 195 13.71 -2.71 16.39
CA ARG A 195 13.20 -3.42 17.57
C ARG A 195 11.94 -2.79 18.17
N VAL A 196 11.79 -1.46 18.07
CA VAL A 196 10.62 -0.76 18.61
C VAL A 196 9.39 -1.10 17.78
N ALA A 197 9.53 -1.04 16.46
CA ALA A 197 8.49 -1.48 15.54
C ALA A 197 8.11 -2.96 15.75
N LEU A 198 9.11 -3.83 15.96
CA LEU A 198 8.87 -5.24 16.25
C LEU A 198 8.10 -5.43 17.56
N GLY A 199 8.52 -4.73 18.63
CA GLY A 199 7.85 -4.77 19.92
C GLY A 199 6.40 -4.29 19.85
N ALA A 200 6.14 -3.21 19.12
CA ALA A 200 4.79 -2.71 18.89
C ALA A 200 3.92 -3.72 18.13
N GLY A 201 4.47 -4.35 17.07
CA GLY A 201 3.78 -5.40 16.33
C GLY A 201 3.47 -6.64 17.17
N ILE A 202 4.44 -7.12 17.96
CA ILE A 202 4.25 -8.25 18.88
C ILE A 202 3.17 -7.90 19.92
N GLY A 203 3.22 -6.70 20.50
CA GLY A 203 2.24 -6.23 21.47
C GLY A 203 0.82 -6.23 20.92
N VAL A 204 0.62 -5.68 19.71
CA VAL A 204 -0.70 -5.69 19.07
C VAL A 204 -1.14 -7.10 18.67
N GLY A 205 -0.24 -7.93 18.14
CA GLY A 205 -0.55 -9.32 17.83
C GLY A 205 -1.00 -10.10 19.08
N ALA A 206 -0.30 -9.95 20.20
CA ALA A 206 -0.66 -10.55 21.48
C ALA A 206 -2.02 -10.02 21.99
N ALA A 207 -2.29 -8.71 21.86
CA ALA A 207 -3.57 -8.13 22.23
C ALA A 207 -4.73 -8.67 21.39
N VAL A 208 -4.53 -8.86 20.08
CA VAL A 208 -5.54 -9.45 19.18
C VAL A 208 -5.80 -10.91 19.53
N LEU A 209 -4.74 -11.70 19.79
CA LEU A 209 -4.88 -13.08 20.27
C LEU A 209 -5.67 -13.14 21.56
N TRP A 210 -5.32 -12.29 22.53
CA TRP A 210 -5.99 -12.23 23.81
C TRP A 210 -7.47 -11.84 23.66
N ALA A 211 -7.78 -10.81 22.87
CA ALA A 211 -9.15 -10.38 22.61
C ALA A 211 -9.98 -11.48 21.93
N THR A 212 -9.35 -12.22 20.99
CA THR A 212 -10.00 -13.35 20.32
C THR A 212 -10.27 -14.50 21.28
N ALA A 213 -9.34 -14.81 22.17
CA ALA A 213 -9.51 -15.85 23.18
C ALA A 213 -10.58 -15.46 24.22
N ALA A 214 -10.66 -14.18 24.59
CA ALA A 214 -11.62 -13.67 25.56
C ALA A 214 -13.05 -13.60 24.99
N ALA A 215 -13.20 -13.29 23.69
CA ALA A 215 -14.50 -13.08 23.05
C ALA A 215 -14.54 -13.62 21.61
N PRO A 216 -14.45 -14.95 21.40
CA PRO A 216 -14.30 -15.54 20.07
C PRO A 216 -15.45 -15.21 19.10
N TYR A 217 -16.69 -15.16 19.59
CA TYR A 217 -17.85 -14.82 18.76
C TYR A 217 -17.85 -13.35 18.30
N VAL A 218 -17.47 -12.42 19.19
CA VAL A 218 -17.39 -10.99 18.86
C VAL A 218 -16.23 -10.74 17.90
N ALA A 219 -15.07 -11.34 18.17
CA ALA A 219 -13.90 -11.26 17.30
C ALA A 219 -14.19 -11.85 15.91
N GLY A 220 -14.76 -13.05 15.83
CA GLY A 220 -15.14 -13.67 14.56
C GLY A 220 -16.11 -12.82 13.74
N SER A 221 -17.12 -12.24 14.39
CA SER A 221 -18.08 -11.34 13.73
C SER A 221 -17.43 -10.06 13.23
N ALA A 222 -16.58 -9.42 14.05
CA ALA A 222 -15.85 -8.22 13.66
C ALA A 222 -14.88 -8.49 12.49
N LEU A 223 -14.20 -9.64 12.48
CA LEU A 223 -13.30 -10.04 11.42
C LEU A 223 -14.03 -10.33 10.11
N LEU A 224 -15.18 -11.01 10.19
CA LEU A 224 -16.00 -11.33 9.03
C LEU A 224 -16.59 -10.07 8.40
N VAL A 225 -17.22 -9.21 9.22
CA VAL A 225 -17.92 -8.03 8.73
C VAL A 225 -16.94 -6.91 8.36
N GLY A 226 -16.06 -6.55 9.30
CA GLY A 226 -15.18 -5.40 9.15
C GLY A 226 -14.10 -5.66 8.12
N PHE A 227 -13.47 -6.83 8.21
CA PHE A 227 -12.29 -7.16 7.43
C PHE A 227 -12.53 -8.22 6.35
N GLY A 228 -13.74 -8.75 6.21
CA GLY A 228 -14.06 -9.74 5.16
C GLY A 228 -13.34 -11.08 5.34
N VAL A 229 -12.80 -11.37 6.52
CA VAL A 229 -12.00 -12.57 6.79
C VAL A 229 -12.92 -13.79 6.84
N VAL A 230 -12.61 -14.80 6.02
CA VAL A 230 -13.37 -16.06 5.94
C VAL A 230 -12.42 -17.23 6.16
N GLY A 231 -12.74 -18.10 7.13
CA GLY A 231 -12.04 -19.37 7.38
C GLY A 231 -10.58 -19.26 7.88
N GLY A 232 -10.09 -18.05 8.17
CA GLY A 232 -8.69 -17.85 8.57
C GLY A 232 -8.40 -18.24 10.03
N PRO A 233 -7.24 -18.86 10.32
CA PRO A 233 -6.80 -19.07 11.70
C PRO A 233 -6.63 -17.75 12.45
N HIS A 234 -7.15 -17.64 13.67
CA HIS A 234 -7.03 -16.44 14.50
C HIS A 234 -5.59 -16.00 14.77
N VAL A 235 -4.65 -16.95 14.82
CA VAL A 235 -3.21 -16.67 14.93
C VAL A 235 -2.71 -15.90 13.71
N LEU A 236 -3.20 -16.24 12.52
CA LEU A 236 -2.81 -15.55 11.29
C LEU A 236 -3.32 -14.11 11.30
N VAL A 237 -4.56 -13.89 11.75
CA VAL A 237 -5.13 -12.54 11.94
C VAL A 237 -4.29 -11.70 12.90
N ALA A 238 -3.90 -12.27 14.04
CA ALA A 238 -3.06 -11.58 15.01
C ALA A 238 -1.68 -11.22 14.45
N THR A 239 -1.04 -12.14 13.73
CA THR A 239 0.25 -11.85 13.08
C THR A 239 0.11 -10.81 11.96
N ALA A 240 -1.02 -10.78 11.25
CA ALA A 240 -1.32 -9.79 10.22
C ALA A 240 -1.46 -8.38 10.84
N ALA A 241 -2.24 -8.27 11.94
CA ALA A 241 -2.36 -7.02 12.70
C ALA A 241 -1.00 -6.56 13.23
N GLY A 242 -0.21 -7.47 13.79
CA GLY A 242 1.15 -7.19 14.25
C GLY A 242 2.08 -6.73 13.11
N GLY A 243 2.04 -7.39 11.96
CA GLY A 243 2.85 -7.06 10.77
C GLY A 243 2.53 -5.67 10.23
N VAL A 244 1.24 -5.31 10.13
CA VAL A 244 0.78 -3.97 9.74
C VAL A 244 1.28 -2.92 10.72
N VAL A 245 1.08 -3.11 12.03
CA VAL A 245 1.48 -2.13 13.05
C VAL A 245 2.99 -1.96 13.06
N ALA A 246 3.74 -3.06 12.98
CA ALA A 246 5.19 -3.02 12.91
C ALA A 246 5.67 -2.26 11.66
N ALA A 247 5.10 -2.52 10.50
CA ALA A 247 5.40 -1.78 9.29
C ALA A 247 5.07 -0.29 9.45
N THR A 248 3.90 0.04 10.01
CA THR A 248 3.45 1.42 10.21
C THR A 248 4.41 2.19 11.13
N VAL A 249 4.74 1.64 12.29
CA VAL A 249 5.69 2.24 13.25
C VAL A 249 7.07 2.39 12.62
N ALA A 250 7.56 1.35 11.92
CA ALA A 250 8.85 1.43 11.22
C ALA A 250 8.84 2.50 10.12
N GLY A 251 7.70 2.72 9.45
CA GLY A 251 7.51 3.77 8.45
C GLY A 251 7.58 5.15 9.05
N VAL A 252 6.81 5.40 10.11
CA VAL A 252 6.79 6.69 10.83
C VAL A 252 8.17 7.03 11.38
N ARG A 253 8.83 6.09 12.07
CA ARG A 253 10.15 6.31 12.68
C ARG A 253 11.25 6.62 11.66
N ARG A 254 11.12 6.13 10.43
CA ARG A 254 12.09 6.37 9.34
C ARG A 254 11.71 7.55 8.43
N GLY A 255 10.61 8.26 8.72
CA GLY A 255 10.08 9.30 7.82
C GLY A 255 9.55 8.74 6.49
N ALA A 256 9.36 7.41 6.40
CA ALA A 256 8.83 6.70 5.25
C ALA A 256 7.29 6.69 5.29
N LEU A 257 6.69 7.86 5.17
CA LEU A 257 5.23 8.05 5.30
C LEU A 257 4.42 7.24 4.29
N ALA A 258 4.95 7.00 3.09
CA ALA A 258 4.31 6.15 2.09
C ALA A 258 4.13 4.71 2.59
N LEU A 259 5.16 4.15 3.25
CA LEU A 259 5.08 2.81 3.82
C LEU A 259 4.06 2.73 4.97
N ALA A 260 4.03 3.76 5.83
CA ALA A 260 3.05 3.83 6.91
C ALA A 260 1.62 3.95 6.37
N ALA A 261 1.38 4.85 5.42
CA ALA A 261 0.09 5.02 4.77
C ALA A 261 -0.34 3.74 4.03
N GLY A 262 0.57 3.10 3.29
CA GLY A 262 0.29 1.86 2.56
C GLY A 262 -0.10 0.71 3.49
N ALA A 263 0.61 0.54 4.61
CA ALA A 263 0.28 -0.47 5.61
C ALA A 263 -1.10 -0.21 6.25
N LEU A 264 -1.42 1.05 6.57
CA LEU A 264 -2.71 1.42 7.11
C LEU A 264 -3.85 1.25 6.09
N VAL A 265 -3.61 1.58 4.81
CA VAL A 265 -4.60 1.37 3.74
C VAL A 265 -4.87 -0.12 3.57
N LEU A 266 -3.84 -0.97 3.57
CA LEU A 266 -3.97 -2.42 3.50
C LEU A 266 -4.80 -2.97 4.67
N ALA A 267 -4.55 -2.49 5.89
CA ALA A 267 -5.29 -2.90 7.06
C ALA A 267 -6.76 -2.45 7.03
N ALA A 268 -7.00 -1.20 6.62
CA ALA A 268 -8.35 -0.67 6.46
C ALA A 268 -9.13 -1.39 5.36
N ALA A 269 -8.46 -1.78 4.26
CA ALA A 269 -9.09 -2.50 3.17
C ALA A 269 -9.49 -3.94 3.55
N GLY A 270 -8.74 -4.57 4.45
CA GLY A 270 -8.98 -5.95 4.88
C GLY A 270 -8.81 -6.95 3.74
N VAL A 271 -9.62 -8.01 3.75
CA VAL A 271 -9.67 -9.02 2.69
C VAL A 271 -10.50 -8.48 1.51
N PRO A 272 -9.93 -8.44 0.29
CA PRO A 272 -10.53 -7.77 -0.87
C PRO A 272 -11.69 -8.57 -1.48
N ALA A 273 -12.84 -8.56 -0.81
CA ALA A 273 -14.08 -9.19 -1.29
C ALA A 273 -14.93 -8.29 -2.19
N THR A 274 -14.48 -7.06 -2.48
CA THR A 274 -15.19 -6.08 -3.33
C THR A 274 -14.20 -5.34 -4.21
N PRO A 275 -14.60 -4.83 -5.39
CA PRO A 275 -13.69 -4.12 -6.29
C PRO A 275 -13.04 -2.88 -5.65
N ALA A 276 -13.76 -2.14 -4.80
CA ALA A 276 -13.19 -1.02 -4.04
C ALA A 276 -12.08 -1.46 -3.08
N ALA A 277 -12.33 -2.51 -2.31
CA ALA A 277 -11.36 -3.04 -1.36
C ALA A 277 -10.13 -3.60 -2.09
N ALA A 278 -10.33 -4.26 -3.24
CA ALA A 278 -9.24 -4.73 -4.08
C ALA A 278 -8.39 -3.59 -4.64
N ALA A 279 -9.00 -2.52 -5.14
CA ALA A 279 -8.28 -1.32 -5.57
C ALA A 279 -7.51 -0.67 -4.42
N ALA A 280 -8.09 -0.64 -3.21
CA ALA A 280 -7.41 -0.14 -2.02
C ALA A 280 -6.20 -1.02 -1.64
N VAL A 281 -6.32 -2.34 -1.75
CA VAL A 281 -5.21 -3.27 -1.54
C VAL A 281 -4.09 -3.02 -2.55
N VAL A 282 -4.42 -2.82 -3.84
CA VAL A 282 -3.44 -2.48 -4.88
C VAL A 282 -2.73 -1.16 -4.55
N LEU A 283 -3.47 -0.12 -4.14
CA LEU A 283 -2.90 1.16 -3.73
C LEU A 283 -1.96 0.99 -2.55
N GLY A 284 -2.41 0.31 -1.49
CA GLY A 284 -1.61 0.07 -0.30
C GLY A 284 -0.34 -0.74 -0.59
N ALA A 285 -0.45 -1.76 -1.45
CA ALA A 285 0.69 -2.57 -1.91
C ALA A 285 1.73 -1.73 -2.66
N LEU A 286 1.28 -0.84 -3.57
CA LEU A 286 2.16 0.07 -4.31
C LEU A 286 2.88 1.06 -3.39
N LEU A 287 2.17 1.60 -2.39
CA LEU A 287 2.74 2.51 -1.39
C LEU A 287 3.79 1.81 -0.50
N VAL A 288 3.55 0.56 -0.13
CA VAL A 288 4.53 -0.26 0.61
C VAL A 288 5.74 -0.61 -0.26
N ALA A 289 5.53 -0.87 -1.55
CA ALA A 289 6.58 -1.22 -2.50
C ALA A 289 7.50 -0.03 -2.86
N SER A 290 6.93 1.15 -3.08
CA SER A 290 7.64 2.35 -3.57
C SER A 290 8.63 2.98 -2.57
N ASP A 291 8.61 2.58 -1.30
CA ASP A 291 9.61 2.97 -0.29
C ASP A 291 10.92 2.14 -0.39
N ALA A 292 11.04 1.20 -1.31
CA ALA A 292 12.28 0.43 -1.49
C ALA A 292 13.42 1.29 -2.08
N ASP A 293 13.10 2.23 -2.98
CA ASP A 293 14.09 2.83 -3.88
C ASP A 293 14.73 4.12 -3.36
N SER A 294 14.11 4.82 -2.42
CA SER A 294 14.66 6.07 -1.85
C SER A 294 15.89 5.87 -0.95
N LEU A 295 16.40 4.64 -0.83
CA LEU A 295 17.55 4.29 0.03
C LEU A 295 18.74 3.72 -0.75
N GLY A 296 18.65 3.65 -2.09
CA GLY A 296 19.76 3.28 -2.98
C GLY A 296 20.52 4.47 -3.59
N GLN A 297 20.01 5.69 -3.43
CA GLN A 297 20.70 6.93 -3.82
C GLN A 297 21.34 7.58 -2.59
N ALA A 298 22.23 6.85 -1.92
CA ALA A 298 23.39 7.52 -1.33
C ALA A 298 24.30 7.81 -2.53
N GLU A 299 24.22 9.06 -2.98
CA GLU A 299 25.21 9.76 -3.78
C GLU A 299 26.59 9.10 -3.64
N PRO A 300 27.21 8.57 -4.70
CA PRO A 300 28.61 8.18 -4.64
C PRO A 300 29.39 9.47 -4.36
N ALA A 301 29.60 9.74 -3.06
CA ALA A 301 30.48 10.78 -2.60
C ALA A 301 31.84 10.54 -3.26
N ASP A 302 32.29 11.52 -4.03
CA ASP A 302 33.70 11.73 -4.36
C ASP A 302 34.48 10.51 -4.87
N ALA A 303 34.02 9.90 -5.95
CA ALA A 303 34.95 9.21 -6.85
C ALA A 303 35.75 10.20 -7.73
N THR A 304 35.60 11.51 -7.54
CA THR A 304 36.27 12.55 -8.34
C THR A 304 37.58 13.05 -7.71
N ASP A 305 37.84 12.81 -6.42
CA ASP A 305 39.11 13.23 -5.79
C ASP A 305 40.25 12.18 -5.89
N ALA A 306 39.94 10.92 -6.20
CA ALA A 306 40.99 9.89 -6.34
C ALA A 306 41.77 9.94 -7.67
N ALA A 307 41.33 10.75 -8.65
CA ALA A 307 42.02 10.88 -9.93
C ALA A 307 43.06 12.02 -9.96
N THR A 308 43.08 12.89 -8.94
CA THR A 308 43.97 14.07 -8.93
C THR A 308 45.24 13.86 -8.10
N GLU A 309 45.33 12.81 -7.28
CA GLU A 309 46.51 12.55 -6.42
C GLU A 309 47.56 11.57 -6.98
N VAL A 310 47.37 11.00 -8.19
CA VAL A 310 48.36 10.09 -8.82
C VAL A 310 49.27 10.83 -9.82
N SER A 311 49.33 12.15 -9.75
CA SER A 311 50.33 12.94 -10.49
C SER A 311 50.89 14.06 -9.61
N ALA A 312 51.67 13.66 -8.60
CA ALA A 312 52.64 14.49 -7.92
C ALA A 312 53.86 13.65 -7.53
#